data_AF-A0A4R0JS28-F1
#
_entry.id   AF-A0A4R0JS28-F1
#
_cell.length_a   1.000
_cell.length_b   1.000
_cell.length_c   1.000
_cell.angle_alpha   90.00
_cell.angle_beta   90.00
_cell.angle_gamma   90.00
#
_symmetry.space_group_name_H-M   'P 1'
#
loop_
_entity.id
_entity.type
_entity.pdbx_description
1 polymer ?
#
loop_
_entity_poly.entity_id
_entity_poly.type
_entity_poly.pdbx_seq_one_letter_code
_entity_poly.pdbx_strand_id
1 'polypeptide(L)'
;MANRNSYDTAASGEVQTTIKNLSGQIEGLIAAHKKNVAAALGDASATDVTEKYRGVEARFDKAAASTLAIIKSLQDTMSANDATAAATLKKASAAVDGIG
;
A
#
# COMPACT_ATOMS: atom_id res chain seq x y z
N MET A 1 25.72 0.76 26.54
CA MET A 1 24.26 0.55 26.49
C MET A 1 23.74 0.93 25.10
N ALA A 2 24.08 0.15 24.09
CA ALA A 2 23.79 0.44 22.69
C ALA A 2 22.95 -0.72 22.13
N ASN A 3 21.62 -0.69 22.32
CA ASN A 3 20.71 -1.44 21.43
C ASN A 3 19.19 -1.24 21.65
N ARG A 4 18.73 -0.32 22.51
CA ARG A 4 17.29 -0.10 22.72
C ARG A 4 16.72 1.17 22.08
N ASN A 5 17.57 1.97 21.43
CA ASN A 5 17.21 3.26 20.83
C ASN A 5 17.40 3.31 19.31
N SER A 6 17.88 2.23 18.69
CA SER A 6 17.90 2.12 17.23
C SER A 6 16.51 1.72 16.78
N TYR A 7 15.62 2.70 16.63
CA TYR A 7 14.50 2.54 15.72
C TYR A 7 15.10 2.05 14.40
N ASP A 8 14.78 0.83 13.98
CA ASP A 8 15.39 0.20 12.81
C ASP A 8 14.79 0.83 11.55
N THR A 9 15.28 2.02 11.24
CA THR A 9 14.94 2.78 10.03
C THR A 9 15.34 2.00 8.78
N ALA A 10 16.33 1.09 8.86
CA ALA A 10 16.68 0.19 7.77
C ALA A 10 15.58 -0.86 7.52
N ALA A 11 15.08 -1.50 8.58
CA ALA A 11 13.91 -2.40 8.47
C ALA A 11 12.65 -1.65 8.00
N SER A 12 12.44 -0.41 8.45
CA SER A 12 11.31 0.41 7.99
C SER A 12 11.41 0.74 6.50
N GLY A 13 12.61 1.04 5.98
CA GLY A 13 12.87 1.25 4.56
C GLY A 13 12.66 0.00 3.69
N GLU A 14 13.05 -1.18 4.20
CA GLU A 14 12.84 -2.47 3.51
C GLU A 14 11.34 -2.81 3.40
N VAL A 15 10.58 -2.60 4.49
CA VAL A 15 9.13 -2.79 4.50
C VAL A 15 8.43 -1.80 3.56
N GLN A 16 8.84 -0.53 3.55
CA GLN A 16 8.28 0.47 2.61
C GLN A 16 8.50 0.06 1.15
N THR A 17 9.69 -0.44 0.83
CA THR A 17 10.03 -0.93 -0.51
C THR A 17 9.18 -2.14 -0.88
N THR A 18 9.02 -3.09 0.04
CA THR A 18 8.18 -4.27 -0.14
C THR A 18 6.71 -3.88 -0.40
N ILE A 19 6.17 -2.94 0.37
CA ILE A 19 4.80 -2.47 0.21
C ILE A 19 4.61 -1.76 -1.14
N LYS A 20 5.56 -0.91 -1.56
CA LYS A 20 5.51 -0.26 -2.89
C LYS A 20 5.50 -1.29 -4.02
N ASN A 21 6.35 -2.31 -3.94
CA ASN A 21 6.40 -3.39 -4.92
C ASN A 21 5.09 -4.17 -4.97
N LEU A 22 4.55 -4.56 -3.81
CA LEU A 22 3.27 -5.27 -3.72
C LEU A 22 2.12 -4.41 -4.25
N SER A 23 2.12 -3.11 -3.98
CA SER A 23 1.13 -2.17 -4.52
C SER A 23 1.13 -2.19 -6.05
N GLY A 24 2.30 -2.04 -6.66
CA GLY A 24 2.42 -2.05 -8.12
C GLY A 24 1.99 -3.38 -8.75
N GLN A 25 2.30 -4.51 -8.09
CA GLN A 25 1.83 -5.83 -8.54
C GLN A 25 0.30 -5.93 -8.48
N ILE A 26 -0.31 -5.48 -7.38
CA ILE A 26 -1.76 -5.50 -7.21
C ILE A 26 -2.45 -4.59 -8.23
N GLU A 27 -1.94 -3.37 -8.44
CA GLU A 27 -2.44 -2.45 -9.46
C GLU A 27 -2.37 -3.05 -10.86
N GLY A 28 -1.24 -3.68 -11.20
CA GLY A 28 -1.05 -4.39 -12.46
C GLY A 28 -2.05 -5.53 -12.65
N LEU A 29 -2.27 -6.36 -11.61
CA LEU A 29 -3.24 -7.44 -11.64
C LEU A 29 -4.68 -6.94 -11.82
N ILE A 30 -5.07 -5.88 -11.10
CA ILE A 30 -6.39 -5.26 -11.25
C ILE A 30 -6.59 -4.72 -12.67
N ALA A 31 -5.59 -4.03 -13.22
CA ALA A 31 -5.65 -3.50 -14.58
C ALA A 31 -5.76 -4.60 -15.63
N ALA A 32 -4.98 -5.68 -15.49
CA ALA A 32 -5.05 -6.84 -16.36
C ALA A 32 -6.42 -7.53 -16.28
N HIS A 33 -6.95 -7.71 -15.07
CA HIS A 33 -8.28 -8.27 -14.85
C HIS A 33 -9.36 -7.45 -15.57
N LYS A 34 -9.37 -6.12 -15.38
CA LYS A 34 -10.32 -5.22 -16.05
C LYS A 34 -10.29 -5.34 -17.58
N LYS A 35 -9.10 -5.43 -18.16
CA LYS A 35 -8.94 -5.61 -19.62
C LYS A 35 -9.54 -6.94 -20.09
N ASN A 36 -9.30 -8.02 -19.35
CA ASN A 36 -9.83 -9.35 -19.67
C ASN A 36 -11.35 -9.37 -19.58
N VAL A 37 -11.92 -8.75 -18.54
CA VAL A 37 -13.37 -8.63 -18.35
C VAL A 37 -14.01 -7.83 -19.48
N ALA A 38 -13.41 -6.69 -19.86
CA ALA A 38 -13.92 -5.89 -20.97
C ALA A 38 -13.92 -6.66 -22.29
N ALA A 39 -12.87 -7.44 -22.56
CA ALA A 39 -12.79 -8.30 -23.74
C ALA A 39 -13.87 -9.41 -23.71
N ALA A 40 -14.03 -10.09 -22.57
CA ALA A 40 -15.02 -11.14 -22.40
C ALA A 40 -16.47 -10.61 -22.51
N LEU A 41 -16.75 -9.42 -21.99
CA LEU A 41 -18.05 -8.77 -22.10
C LEU A 41 -18.36 -8.26 -23.52
N GLY A 42 -17.33 -7.91 -24.31
CA GLY A 42 -17.49 -7.53 -25.72
C GLY A 42 -17.85 -8.71 -26.62
N ASP A 43 -17.35 -9.90 -26.29
CA ASP A 43 -17.60 -11.15 -27.03
C ASP A 43 -18.91 -11.84 -26.59
N ALA A 44 -19.32 -11.64 -25.33
CA ALA A 44 -20.56 -12.18 -24.80
C ALA A 44 -21.79 -11.39 -25.30
N SER A 45 -22.41 -11.85 -26.38
CA SER A 45 -23.75 -11.40 -26.80
C SER A 45 -24.72 -11.47 -25.61
N ALA A 46 -25.39 -10.33 -25.33
CA ALA A 46 -26.20 -10.04 -24.15
C ALA A 46 -27.14 -11.17 -23.72
N THR A 47 -26.65 -12.04 -22.84
CA THR A 47 -27.42 -13.08 -22.16
C THR A 47 -27.53 -12.72 -20.68
N ASP A 48 -28.50 -13.28 -19.96
CA ASP A 48 -28.72 -13.05 -18.52
C ASP A 48 -27.46 -13.29 -17.64
N VAL A 49 -26.50 -14.08 -18.15
CA VAL A 49 -25.22 -14.35 -17.52
C VAL A 49 -24.36 -13.08 -17.45
N THR A 50 -24.46 -12.18 -18.43
CA THR A 50 -23.70 -10.93 -18.52
C THR A 50 -24.06 -9.97 -17.38
N GLU A 51 -25.33 -9.89 -16.97
CA GLU A 51 -25.79 -9.03 -15.86
C GLU A 51 -25.25 -9.52 -14.51
N LYS A 52 -25.33 -10.83 -14.23
CA LYS A 52 -24.73 -11.44 -13.04
C LYS A 52 -23.21 -11.24 -13.02
N TYR A 53 -22.56 -11.37 -14.18
CA TYR A 53 -21.12 -11.16 -14.29
C TYR A 53 -20.73 -9.71 -13.95
N ARG A 54 -21.45 -8.72 -14.48
CA ARG A 54 -21.26 -7.30 -14.14
C ARG A 54 -21.39 -7.04 -12.64
N GLY A 55 -22.34 -7.69 -11.96
CA GLY A 55 -22.51 -7.57 -10.52
C GLY A 55 -21.33 -8.14 -9.71
N VAL A 56 -20.74 -9.24 -10.18
CA VAL A 56 -19.52 -9.82 -9.57
C VAL A 56 -18.33 -8.88 -9.79
N GLU A 57 -18.18 -8.34 -11.00
CA GLU A 57 -17.09 -7.42 -11.34
C GLU A 57 -17.17 -6.11 -10.55
N ALA A 58 -18.37 -5.56 -10.33
CA ALA A 58 -18.55 -4.39 -9.47
C ALA A 58 -18.10 -4.66 -8.02
N ARG A 59 -18.32 -5.88 -7.50
CA ARG A 59 -17.85 -6.28 -6.17
C ARG A 59 -16.33 -6.45 -6.13
N PHE A 60 -15.75 -7.04 -7.18
CA PHE A 60 -14.30 -7.15 -7.34
C PHE A 60 -13.64 -5.78 -7.35
N ASP A 61 -14.14 -4.84 -8.15
CA ASP A 61 -13.61 -3.48 -8.25
C ASP A 61 -13.67 -2.74 -6.91
N LYS A 62 -14.77 -2.91 -6.15
CA LYS A 62 -14.89 -2.33 -4.81
C LYS A 62 -13.88 -2.93 -3.83
N ALA A 63 -13.68 -4.24 -3.86
CA ALA A 63 -12.71 -4.91 -3.00
C ALA A 63 -11.28 -4.48 -3.36
N ALA A 64 -10.95 -4.45 -4.65
CA ALA A 64 -9.68 -3.97 -5.18
C ALA A 64 -9.36 -2.54 -4.73
N ALA A 65 -10.32 -1.61 -4.87
CA ALA A 65 -10.17 -0.24 -4.40
C ALA A 65 -9.94 -0.17 -2.88
N SER A 66 -10.62 -1.01 -2.10
CA SER A 66 -10.46 -1.06 -0.65
C SER A 66 -9.08 -1.58 -0.24
N THR A 67 -8.57 -2.61 -0.93
CA THR A 67 -7.21 -3.13 -0.72
C THR A 67 -6.16 -2.06 -1.02
N LEU A 68 -6.27 -1.35 -2.14
CA LEU A 68 -5.37 -0.25 -2.48
C LEU A 68 -5.42 0.87 -1.43
N ALA A 69 -6.60 1.21 -0.92
CA ALA A 69 -6.75 2.20 0.14
C ALA A 69 -6.08 1.77 1.46
N ILE A 70 -6.21 0.51 1.86
CA ILE A 70 -5.53 -0.04 3.05
C ILE A 70 -4.01 0.04 2.87
N ILE A 71 -3.52 -0.38 1.70
CA ILE A 71 -2.08 -0.35 1.40
C ILE A 71 -1.55 1.09 1.46
N LYS A 72 -2.28 2.05 0.89
CA LYS A 72 -1.94 3.47 0.97
C LYS A 72 -1.91 3.96 2.42
N SER A 73 -2.93 3.63 3.21
CA SER A 73 -2.98 3.98 4.64
C SER A 73 -1.78 3.42 5.43
N LEU A 74 -1.32 2.20 5.09
CA LEU A 74 -0.13 1.61 5.70
C LEU A 74 1.14 2.40 5.31
N GLN A 75 1.29 2.76 4.03
CA GLN A 75 2.41 3.60 3.57
C GLN A 75 2.45 4.96 4.29
N ASP A 76 1.30 5.63 4.39
CA ASP A 76 1.18 6.93 5.06
C ASP A 76 1.54 6.81 6.56
N THR A 77 1.06 5.75 7.22
CA THR A 77 1.35 5.49 8.64
C THR A 77 2.85 5.25 8.87
N MET A 78 3.50 4.47 7.99
CA MET A 78 4.94 4.24 8.07
C MET A 78 5.74 5.52 7.84
N SER A 79 5.37 6.32 6.84
CA SER A 79 6.03 7.60 6.56
C SER A 79 5.90 8.57 7.74
N ALA A 80 4.75 8.60 8.42
CA ALA A 80 4.53 9.45 9.60
C ALA A 80 5.37 8.97 10.80
N ASN A 81 5.50 7.66 10.98
CA ASN A 81 6.34 7.06 12.01
C ASN A 81 7.83 7.39 11.79
N ASP A 82 8.34 7.26 10.57
CA ASP A 82 9.72 7.60 10.24
C ASP A 82 10.03 9.08 10.48
N ALA A 83 9.12 9.97 10.08
CA ALA A 83 9.26 11.40 10.32
C ALA A 83 9.31 11.72 11.83
N THR A 84 8.47 11.04 12.62
CA THR A 84 8.43 11.20 14.08
C THR A 84 9.71 10.67 14.74
N ALA A 85 10.21 9.52 14.30
CA ALA A 85 11.46 8.95 14.79
C ALA A 85 12.66 9.87 14.47
N ALA A 86 12.75 10.38 13.23
CA ALA A 86 13.81 11.31 12.82
C ALA A 86 13.77 12.61 13.63
N ALA A 87 12.59 13.19 13.85
CA ALA A 87 12.41 14.39 14.66
C ALA A 87 12.81 14.15 16.13
N THR A 88 12.47 12.99 16.67
CA THR A 88 12.80 12.59 18.05
C THR A 88 14.31 12.40 18.22
N LEU A 89 14.97 11.71 17.28
CA LEU A 89 16.42 11.55 17.27
C LEU A 89 17.13 12.91 17.21
N LYS A 90 16.68 13.82 16.34
CA LYS A 90 17.27 15.17 16.24
C LYS A 90 17.16 15.95 17.55
N LYS A 91 16.00 15.88 18.23
CA LYS A 91 15.81 16.51 19.55
C LYS A 91 16.69 15.86 20.61
N ALA A 92 16.81 14.53 20.60
CA ALA A 92 17.65 13.80 21.55
C ALA A 92 19.13 14.15 21.38
N SER A 93 19.64 14.20 20.14
CA SER A 93 21.01 14.63 19.84
C SER A 93 21.27 16.06 20.33
N ALA A 94 20.37 17.00 20.02
CA ALA A 94 20.51 18.39 20.46
C ALA A 94 20.50 18.54 21.99
N ALA A 95 19.72 17.71 22.70
CA ALA A 95 19.71 17.70 24.17
C ALA A 95 21.02 17.12 24.76
N VAL A 96 21.63 16.14 24.10
CA VAL A 96 22.94 15.59 24.51
C VAL A 96 24.06 16.60 24.25
N ASP A 97 24.06 17.26 23.09
CA ASP A 97 25.07 18.26 22.72
C ASP A 97 25.04 19.49 23.65
N GLY A 98 23.87 19.85 24.19
CA GLY A 98 23.73 20.94 25.16
C GLY A 98 24.16 20.59 26.60
N ILE A 99 24.46 19.32 26.89
CA ILE A 99 24.97 18.86 28.20
C ILE A 99 26.50 18.81 28.23
N GLY A 100 27.16 18.73 27.06
CA GLY A 100 28.62 18.76 26.92
C GLY A 100 29.20 20.16 26.86
#